data_AF-A0A0D2IAQ8-F1
#
_entry.id   AF-A0A0D2IAQ8-F1
#
_cell.length_a   1.000
_cell.length_b   1.000
_cell.length_c   1.000
_cell.angle_alpha   90.00
_cell.angle_beta   90.00
_cell.angle_gamma   90.00
#
_symmetry.space_group_name_H-M   'P 1'
#
loop_
_entity.id
_entity.type
_entity.pdbx_description
1 polymer ?
#
loop_
_entity_poly.entity_id
_entity_poly.type
_entity_poly.pdbx_seq_one_letter_code
_entity_poly.pdbx_strand_id
1 'polypeptide(L)'
;MVQARAFPLKKLLGFHCRLSLLRRTCLVPGLVDIPLPNDLIPQASVHTDSLTNYVDDVKEIKAESGAILVREETRAESVPRQRVSHFLMGLAITGTMTQLLRVMLHLMLGGVFAGAFFVVGWGSIEGNGIVKKILLLLREKRFQQLNDPFFKVHKRVIVHFIGWQLLIWPAVAISQTMVAIGFPVLIVALIPFRWVRLFSRGKLGILDNVTATYEVAGQNWLKS
;
A
#
# COMPACT_ATOMS: atom_id res chain seq x y z
N MET A 1 0.22 3.05 2.20
CA MET A 1 -0.53 2.68 0.98
C MET A 1 -1.34 3.84 0.39
N VAL A 2 -1.90 4.79 1.17
CA VAL A 2 -2.27 6.12 0.60
C VAL A 2 -1.15 7.13 0.75
N GLN A 3 -0.40 7.04 1.86
CA GLN A 3 0.69 7.95 2.20
C GLN A 3 2.07 7.35 1.88
N ALA A 4 2.12 6.39 0.96
CA ALA A 4 3.40 5.83 0.52
C ALA A 4 4.15 6.85 -0.35
N ARG A 5 5.49 6.87 -0.30
CA ARG A 5 6.35 7.71 -1.17
C ARG A 5 6.09 7.54 -2.67
N ALA A 6 5.42 6.47 -3.06
CA ALA A 6 4.97 6.24 -4.43
C ALA A 6 4.07 7.38 -4.95
N PHE A 7 3.35 8.08 -4.08
CA PHE A 7 2.44 9.16 -4.46
C PHE A 7 2.95 10.53 -3.97
N PRO A 8 3.16 11.52 -4.86
CA PRO A 8 3.57 12.87 -4.48
C PRO A 8 2.40 13.65 -3.83
N LEU A 9 2.20 13.46 -2.53
CA LEU A 9 1.14 14.13 -1.78
C LEU A 9 1.58 15.49 -1.22
N LYS A 10 0.88 16.56 -1.62
CA LYS A 10 1.17 17.96 -1.21
C LYS A 10 0.71 18.39 0.21
N LYS A 11 0.38 17.51 1.17
CA LYS A 11 -0.13 17.98 2.50
C LYS A 11 0.51 17.26 3.67
N LEU A 12 0.83 18.04 4.70
CA LEU A 12 1.26 17.56 6.01
C LEU A 12 0.19 16.69 6.66
N LEU A 13 0.62 15.55 7.21
CA LEU A 13 -0.23 14.52 7.78
C LEU A 13 -0.96 15.03 9.03
N GLY A 14 -2.28 15.18 8.95
CA GLY A 14 -3.16 15.43 10.11
C GLY A 14 -3.64 14.14 10.76
N PHE A 15 -2.74 13.24 11.17
CA PHE A 15 -3.11 11.93 11.73
C PHE A 15 -3.98 12.04 12.98
N HIS A 16 -3.61 12.92 13.92
CA HIS A 16 -4.36 13.14 15.15
C HIS A 16 -5.79 13.65 14.90
N CYS A 17 -5.94 14.60 13.98
CA CYS A 17 -7.26 15.12 13.63
C CYS A 17 -8.14 14.06 12.96
N ARG A 18 -7.56 13.17 12.14
CA ARG A 18 -8.31 12.04 11.55
C ARG A 18 -8.76 11.04 12.60
N LEU A 19 -7.87 10.65 13.51
CA LEU A 19 -8.22 9.72 14.60
C LEU A 19 -9.27 10.33 15.55
N SER A 20 -9.15 11.62 15.88
CA SER A 20 -10.13 12.33 16.70
C SER A 20 -11.50 12.47 16.01
N LEU A 21 -11.51 12.70 14.70
CA LEU A 21 -12.75 12.74 13.92
C LEU A 21 -13.41 11.36 13.87
N LEU A 22 -12.65 10.30 13.56
CA LEU A 22 -13.15 8.93 13.51
C LEU A 22 -13.77 8.51 14.86
N ARG A 23 -13.10 8.80 15.98
CA ARG A 23 -13.63 8.52 17.32
C ARG A 23 -14.97 9.20 17.57
N ARG A 24 -15.13 10.46 17.16
CA ARG A 24 -16.38 11.20 17.30
C ARG A 24 -17.46 10.66 16.36
N THR A 25 -17.12 10.32 15.13
CA THR A 25 -18.09 9.78 14.17
C THR A 25 -18.53 8.35 14.48
N CYS A 26 -17.75 7.57 15.24
CA CYS A 26 -18.16 6.24 15.69
C CYS A 26 -19.14 6.26 16.88
N LEU A 27 -19.25 7.38 17.60
CA LEU A 27 -20.12 7.50 18.78
C LEU A 27 -21.60 7.44 18.39
N VAL A 28 -21.98 8.05 17.27
CA VAL A 28 -23.37 8.08 16.81
C VAL A 28 -23.84 6.72 16.28
N PRO A 29 -23.13 6.02 15.37
CA PRO A 29 -23.49 4.67 14.93
C PRO A 29 -23.52 3.66 16.07
N GLY A 30 -22.61 3.78 17.04
CA GLY A 30 -22.59 2.91 18.22
C GLY A 30 -23.78 3.11 19.17
N LEU A 31 -24.47 4.25 19.12
CA LEU A 31 -25.70 4.50 19.87
C LEU A 31 -26.96 4.09 19.09
N VAL A 32 -26.90 4.10 17.75
CA VAL A 32 -28.02 3.81 16.85
C VAL A 32 -27.98 2.36 16.35
N ASP A 33 -27.09 1.52 16.89
CA ASP A 33 -26.85 0.12 16.48
C ASP A 33 -26.56 -0.04 14.98
N ILE A 34 -25.89 0.96 14.38
CA ILE A 34 -25.40 0.91 13.00
C ILE A 34 -23.94 0.44 13.02
N PRO A 35 -23.51 -0.43 12.09
CA PRO A 35 -22.12 -0.86 12.01
C PRO A 35 -21.16 0.33 11.93
N LEU A 36 -20.07 0.24 12.69
CA LEU A 36 -19.08 1.31 12.78
C LEU A 36 -18.37 1.51 11.43
N PRO A 37 -18.12 2.76 11.01
CA PRO A 37 -17.33 3.05 9.82
C PRO A 37 -15.88 2.61 10.02
N ASN A 38 -15.33 1.89 9.04
CA ASN A 38 -13.95 1.43 9.05
C ASN A 38 -13.17 2.04 7.88
N ASP A 39 -11.87 2.26 8.09
CA ASP A 39 -10.96 2.67 7.02
C ASP A 39 -10.66 1.47 6.11
N LEU A 40 -11.21 1.50 4.89
CA LEU A 40 -11.01 0.45 3.89
C LEU A 40 -9.65 0.59 3.22
N ILE A 41 -8.68 -0.18 3.71
CA ILE A 41 -7.27 -0.12 3.29
C ILE A 41 -7.08 -0.30 1.77
N PRO A 42 -7.59 -1.36 1.11
CA PRO A 42 -7.38 -1.56 -0.32
C PRO A 42 -8.14 -0.51 -1.16
N GLN A 43 -9.31 -0.08 -0.70
CA GLN A 43 -10.12 0.92 -1.40
C GLN A 43 -9.43 2.28 -1.42
N ALA A 44 -8.83 2.67 -0.30
CA ALA A 44 -8.14 3.95 -0.18
C ALA A 44 -6.93 4.02 -1.15
N SER A 45 -6.21 2.91 -1.33
CA SER A 45 -5.11 2.85 -2.32
C SER A 45 -5.62 2.95 -3.75
N VAL A 46 -6.62 2.16 -4.16
CA VAL A 46 -7.09 2.21 -5.56
C VAL A 46 -7.74 3.54 -5.91
N HIS A 47 -8.40 4.19 -4.95
CA HIS A 47 -8.95 5.53 -5.15
C HIS A 47 -7.84 6.56 -5.39
N THR A 48 -6.76 6.49 -4.60
CA THR A 48 -5.61 7.39 -4.78
C THR A 48 -4.90 7.13 -6.10
N ASP A 49 -4.76 5.86 -6.47
CA ASP A 49 -4.14 5.43 -7.72
C ASP A 49 -4.93 5.91 -8.95
N SER A 50 -6.26 5.78 -8.93
CA SER A 50 -7.15 6.27 -10.00
C SER A 50 -7.13 7.80 -10.20
N LEU A 51 -6.69 8.53 -9.18
CA LEU A 51 -6.55 9.99 -9.22
C LEU A 51 -5.12 10.42 -9.49
N THR A 52 -4.18 9.49 -9.66
CA THR A 52 -2.77 9.83 -9.88
C THR A 52 -2.52 10.06 -11.36
N ASN A 53 -1.97 11.23 -11.69
CA ASN A 53 -1.48 11.51 -13.02
C ASN A 53 -0.08 10.89 -13.16
N TYR A 54 0.00 9.92 -14.07
CA TYR A 54 1.24 9.24 -14.44
C TYR A 54 1.82 9.89 -15.70
N VAL A 55 3.12 10.20 -15.66
CA VAL A 55 3.89 10.71 -16.79
C VAL A 55 5.00 9.72 -17.07
N ASP A 56 5.16 9.33 -18.32
CA ASP A 56 6.23 8.43 -18.74
C ASP A 56 7.50 9.23 -19.01
N ASP A 57 8.49 9.09 -18.12
CA ASP A 57 9.81 9.67 -18.31
C ASP A 57 10.69 8.65 -19.05
N VAL A 58 11.11 8.98 -20.26
CA VAL A 58 12.02 8.15 -21.05
C VAL A 58 13.46 8.38 -20.56
N LYS A 59 14.04 7.40 -19.88
CA LYS A 59 15.44 7.43 -19.46
C LYS A 59 16.29 6.55 -20.37
N GLU A 60 17.24 7.17 -21.04
CA GLU A 60 18.28 6.46 -21.80
C GLU A 60 19.36 5.97 -20.83
N ILE A 61 19.46 4.65 -20.66
CA ILE A 61 20.54 4.02 -19.89
C ILE A 61 21.57 3.54 -20.91
N LYS A 62 22.75 4.16 -20.91
CA LYS A 62 23.90 3.67 -21.68
C LYS A 62 24.41 2.39 -21.05
N ALA A 63 24.28 1.26 -21.74
CA ALA A 63 24.89 0.00 -21.32
C ALA A 63 26.41 0.04 -21.56
N GLU A 64 27.19 -0.66 -20.73
CA GLU A 64 28.65 -0.78 -20.87
C GLU A 64 29.08 -1.41 -22.21
N SER A 65 28.16 -2.05 -22.94
CA SER A 65 28.36 -2.62 -24.29
C SER A 65 28.14 -1.64 -25.44
N GLY A 66 27.89 -0.36 -25.17
CA GLY A 66 27.63 0.66 -26.20
C GLY A 66 26.21 0.66 -26.76
N ALA A 67 25.32 -0.20 -26.29
CA ALA A 67 23.90 -0.18 -26.64
C ALA A 67 23.14 0.87 -25.81
N ILE A 68 22.33 1.70 -26.48
CA ILE A 68 21.41 2.65 -25.83
C ILE A 68 20.14 1.88 -25.48
N LEU A 69 19.89 1.66 -24.18
CA LEU A 69 18.64 1.08 -23.71
C LEU A 69 17.70 2.23 -23.36
N VAL A 70 16.68 2.43 -24.19
CA VAL A 70 15.58 3.37 -23.92
C VAL A 70 14.62 2.68 -22.95
N ARG A 71 14.46 3.23 -21.74
CA ARG A 71 13.50 2.70 -20.77
C ARG A 71 12.51 3.77 -20.33
N GLU A 72 11.24 3.46 -20.50
CA GLU A 72 10.14 4.25 -19.96
C GLU A 72 10.02 3.96 -18.45
N GLU A 73 10.14 4.99 -17.64
CA GLU A 73 9.86 4.94 -16.21
C GLU A 73 8.62 5.80 -15.95
N THR A 74 7.50 5.13 -15.68
CA THR A 74 6.23 5.78 -15.36
C THR A 74 6.32 6.40 -13.96
N ARG A 75 6.32 7.73 -13.89
CA ARG A 75 6.44 8.50 -12.66
C ARG A 75 5.11 9.15 -12.31
N ALA A 76 4.67 9.01 -11.06
CA ALA A 76 3.55 9.77 -10.54
C ALA A 76 3.93 11.24 -10.38
N GLU A 77 3.28 12.15 -11.11
CA GLU A 77 3.57 13.59 -11.09
C GLU A 77 2.75 14.31 -10.01
N SER A 78 1.44 14.06 -9.98
CA SER A 78 0.54 14.74 -9.06
C SER A 78 -0.72 13.93 -8.77
N VAL A 79 -1.27 14.15 -7.57
CA VAL A 79 -2.54 13.56 -7.14
C VAL A 79 -3.50 14.70 -6.80
N PRO A 80 -4.47 15.05 -7.69
CA PRO A 80 -5.58 15.91 -7.36
C PRO A 80 -6.33 15.44 -6.11
N ARG A 81 -6.80 16.41 -5.31
CA ARG A 81 -7.66 16.13 -4.15
C ARG A 81 -9.10 16.30 -4.54
N GLN A 82 -9.89 15.27 -4.31
CA GLN A 82 -11.33 15.31 -4.53
C GLN A 82 -12.06 14.99 -3.23
N ARG A 83 -13.03 15.86 -2.87
CA ARG A 83 -13.96 15.62 -1.75
C ARG A 83 -15.34 15.18 -2.25
N VAL A 84 -15.66 15.58 -3.47
CA VAL A 84 -16.93 15.29 -4.14
C VAL A 84 -17.09 13.78 -4.37
N SER A 85 -16.01 13.05 -4.67
CA SER A 85 -16.06 11.60 -4.93
C SER A 85 -16.55 10.82 -3.71
N HIS A 86 -16.09 11.14 -2.51
CA HIS A 86 -16.58 10.52 -1.28
C HIS A 86 -18.03 10.91 -0.96
N PHE A 87 -18.42 12.15 -1.25
CA PHE A 87 -19.80 12.61 -1.04
C PHE A 87 -20.78 11.91 -2.00
N LEU A 88 -20.45 11.85 -3.29
CA LEU A 88 -21.24 11.14 -4.30
C LEU A 88 -21.30 9.65 -4.01
N MET A 89 -20.20 9.04 -3.54
CA MET A 89 -20.20 7.64 -3.15
C MET A 89 -21.14 7.38 -1.96
N GLY A 90 -21.16 8.27 -0.95
CA GLY A 90 -22.12 8.19 0.14
C GLY A 90 -23.57 8.31 -0.35
N LEU A 91 -23.85 9.26 -1.24
CA LEU A 91 -25.17 9.46 -1.84
C LEU A 91 -25.60 8.25 -2.70
N ALA A 92 -24.68 7.67 -3.46
CA ALA A 92 -24.93 6.48 -4.25
C ALA A 92 -25.22 5.26 -3.36
N ILE A 93 -24.50 5.07 -2.25
CA ILE A 93 -24.77 3.99 -1.28
C ILE A 93 -26.13 4.18 -0.60
N THR A 94 -26.51 5.40 -0.25
CA THR A 94 -27.86 5.69 0.25
C THR A 94 -28.91 5.41 -0.83
N GLY A 95 -28.61 5.75 -2.09
CA GLY A 95 -29.45 5.48 -3.25
C GLY A 95 -29.63 3.98 -3.55
N THR A 96 -28.62 3.14 -3.34
CA THR A 96 -28.75 1.67 -3.53
C THR A 96 -29.68 1.02 -2.50
N MET A 97 -30.02 1.72 -1.42
CA MET A 97 -31.07 1.29 -0.49
C MET A 97 -32.49 1.53 -1.03
N THR A 98 -32.65 2.25 -2.14
CA THR A 98 -33.95 2.39 -2.81
C THR A 98 -34.33 1.12 -3.58
N GLN A 99 -35.62 0.81 -3.64
CA GLN A 99 -36.13 -0.44 -4.22
C GLN A 99 -35.75 -0.62 -5.70
N LEU A 100 -35.68 0.46 -6.47
CA LEU A 100 -35.37 0.43 -7.90
C LEU A 100 -33.91 0.04 -8.19
N LEU A 101 -32.94 0.67 -7.51
CA LEU A 101 -31.52 0.35 -7.69
C LEU A 101 -31.17 -1.05 -7.16
N ARG A 102 -31.88 -1.53 -6.15
CA ARG A 102 -31.66 -2.87 -5.58
C ARG A 102 -31.99 -3.99 -6.57
N VAL A 103 -33.02 -3.81 -7.41
CA VAL A 103 -33.36 -4.74 -8.49
C VAL A 103 -32.24 -4.77 -9.55
N MET A 104 -31.75 -3.60 -9.94
CA MET A 104 -30.62 -3.47 -10.88
C MET A 104 -29.33 -4.08 -10.34
N LEU A 105 -29.07 -3.94 -9.04
CA LEU A 105 -27.88 -4.52 -8.39
C LEU A 105 -27.97 -6.06 -8.31
N HIS A 106 -29.16 -6.62 -8.09
CA HIS A 106 -29.36 -8.08 -8.10
C HIS A 106 -29.18 -8.69 -9.50
N LEU A 107 -29.45 -7.91 -10.55
CA LEU A 107 -29.21 -8.30 -11.95
C LEU A 107 -27.71 -8.32 -12.30
N MET A 108 -26.85 -7.62 -11.54
CA MET A 108 -25.41 -7.77 -11.68
C MET A 108 -25.01 -9.15 -11.18
N LEU A 109 -24.67 -10.03 -12.12
CA LEU A 109 -24.22 -11.39 -11.86
C LEU A 109 -23.07 -11.36 -10.83
N GLY A 110 -23.17 -12.17 -9.76
CA GLY A 110 -22.12 -12.27 -8.73
C GLY A 110 -20.72 -12.54 -9.29
N GLY A 111 -20.63 -13.11 -10.49
CA GLY A 111 -19.38 -13.28 -11.24
C GLY A 111 -18.65 -11.97 -11.59
N VAL A 112 -19.38 -10.87 -11.84
CA VAL A 112 -18.76 -9.55 -12.10
C VAL A 112 -18.08 -9.03 -10.84
N PHE A 113 -18.74 -9.15 -9.68
CA PHE A 113 -18.13 -8.78 -8.40
C PHE A 113 -16.94 -9.68 -8.06
N ALA A 114 -17.05 -10.99 -8.28
CA ALA A 114 -15.94 -11.92 -8.09
C ALA A 114 -14.72 -11.54 -8.97
N GLY A 115 -14.96 -11.18 -10.23
CA GLY A 115 -13.91 -10.69 -11.14
C GLY A 115 -13.27 -9.38 -10.64
N ALA A 116 -14.07 -8.42 -10.18
CA ALA A 116 -13.55 -7.17 -9.61
C ALA A 116 -12.69 -7.41 -8.37
N PHE A 117 -13.13 -8.29 -7.46
CA PHE A 117 -12.35 -8.68 -6.29
C PHE A 117 -11.05 -9.40 -6.68
N PHE A 118 -11.08 -10.25 -7.71
CA PHE A 118 -9.89 -10.94 -8.20
C PHE A 118 -8.85 -9.96 -8.75
N VAL A 119 -9.25 -9.00 -9.58
CA VAL A 119 -8.35 -7.99 -10.16
C VAL A 119 -7.75 -7.09 -9.08
N VAL A 120 -8.57 -6.58 -8.16
CA VAL A 120 -8.09 -5.76 -7.03
C VAL A 120 -7.17 -6.55 -6.12
N GLY A 121 -7.48 -7.82 -5.85
CA GLY A 121 -6.65 -8.73 -5.07
C GLY A 121 -5.29 -8.99 -5.72
N TRP A 122 -5.28 -9.21 -7.04
CA TRP A 122 -4.05 -9.44 -7.80
C TRP A 122 -3.09 -8.24 -7.75
N GLY A 123 -3.62 -7.02 -7.91
CA GLY A 123 -2.83 -5.79 -7.77
C GLY A 123 -2.16 -5.65 -6.38
N SER A 124 -2.79 -6.17 -5.33
CA SER A 124 -2.21 -6.20 -3.98
C SER A 124 -1.01 -7.15 -3.87
N ILE A 125 -1.04 -8.27 -4.59
CA ILE A 125 0.05 -9.26 -4.63
C ILE A 125 1.25 -8.67 -5.40
N GLU A 126 1.01 -8.09 -6.58
CA GLU A 126 2.06 -7.50 -7.42
C GLU A 126 2.74 -6.29 -6.75
N GLY A 127 1.95 -5.46 -6.08
CA GLY A 127 2.45 -4.30 -5.34
C GLY A 127 3.25 -4.65 -4.08
N ASN A 128 3.22 -5.91 -3.62
CA ASN A 128 3.85 -6.32 -2.37
C ASN A 128 5.39 -6.41 -2.51
N GLY A 129 6.12 -5.65 -1.69
CA GLY A 129 7.57 -5.66 -1.66
C GLY A 129 8.20 -7.02 -1.32
N ILE A 130 7.48 -7.92 -0.64
CA ILE A 130 7.93 -9.29 -0.36
C ILE A 130 7.92 -10.11 -1.65
N VAL A 131 6.84 -10.04 -2.42
CA VAL A 131 6.68 -10.76 -3.71
C VAL A 131 7.74 -10.29 -4.69
N LYS A 132 8.01 -8.97 -4.77
CA LYS A 132 9.10 -8.42 -5.59
C LYS A 132 10.47 -8.99 -5.20
N LYS A 133 10.75 -9.17 -3.89
CA LYS A 133 12.00 -9.78 -3.41
C LYS A 133 12.07 -11.29 -3.70
N ILE A 134 10.96 -12.02 -3.58
CA ILE A 134 10.87 -13.43 -3.96
C ILE A 134 11.12 -13.58 -5.46
N LEU A 135 10.45 -12.78 -6.28
CA LEU A 135 10.64 -12.76 -7.73
C LEU A 135 12.08 -12.38 -8.11
N LEU A 136 12.70 -11.44 -7.40
CA LEU A 136 14.12 -11.11 -7.58
C LEU A 136 15.04 -12.30 -7.30
N LEU A 137 14.75 -13.11 -6.29
CA LEU A 137 15.53 -14.31 -5.98
C LEU A 137 15.35 -15.42 -7.02
N LEU A 138 14.14 -15.57 -7.56
CA LEU A 138 13.83 -16.55 -8.61
C LEU A 138 14.30 -16.12 -9.99
N ARG A 139 14.46 -14.81 -10.23
CA ARG A 139 14.89 -14.26 -11.52
C ARG A 139 16.37 -14.52 -11.78
N GLU A 140 16.70 -14.91 -13.02
CA GLU A 140 18.08 -15.08 -13.47
C GLU A 140 18.86 -13.76 -13.45
N LYS A 141 20.17 -13.84 -13.17
CA LYS A 141 21.08 -12.69 -13.08
C LYS A 141 21.07 -11.80 -14.34
N ARG A 142 20.77 -12.37 -15.51
CA ARG A 142 20.73 -11.65 -16.81
C ARG A 142 19.56 -10.68 -16.94
N PHE A 143 18.46 -10.90 -16.21
CA PHE A 143 17.25 -10.06 -16.25
C PHE A 143 17.11 -9.14 -15.02
N GLN A 144 18.12 -9.12 -14.15
CA GLN A 144 18.15 -8.26 -12.97
C GLN A 144 18.78 -6.92 -13.34
N GLN A 145 18.21 -5.82 -12.86
CA GLN A 145 18.65 -4.48 -13.24
C GLN A 145 19.91 -4.10 -12.45
N LEU A 146 20.98 -3.68 -13.13
CA LEU A 146 22.27 -3.36 -12.49
C LEU A 146 22.18 -2.26 -11.42
N ASN A 147 21.15 -1.40 -11.48
CA ASN A 147 20.92 -0.29 -10.56
C ASN A 147 20.02 -0.60 -9.36
N ASP A 148 19.56 -1.85 -9.18
CA ASP A 148 18.71 -2.18 -8.03
C ASP A 148 19.53 -2.11 -6.71
N PRO A 149 19.09 -1.32 -5.70
CA PRO A 149 19.81 -1.17 -4.43
C PRO A 149 19.94 -2.49 -3.65
N PHE A 150 19.18 -3.51 -4.03
CA PHE A 150 19.23 -4.87 -3.50
C PHE A 150 20.54 -5.62 -3.84
N PHE A 151 21.29 -5.20 -4.87
CA PHE A 151 22.61 -5.78 -5.19
C PHE A 151 23.69 -5.46 -4.17
N LYS A 152 23.51 -4.40 -3.36
CA LYS A 152 24.42 -4.06 -2.26
C LYS A 152 24.34 -5.05 -1.08
N VAL A 153 23.35 -5.94 -1.08
CA VAL A 153 23.06 -6.85 0.02
C VAL A 153 23.25 -8.31 -0.42
N HIS A 154 23.86 -9.12 0.44
CA HIS A 154 24.07 -10.54 0.16
C HIS A 154 22.74 -11.30 0.09
N LYS A 155 22.58 -12.19 -0.90
CA LYS A 155 21.35 -13.00 -1.11
C LYS A 155 20.88 -13.75 0.15
N ARG A 156 21.81 -14.22 0.99
CA ARG A 156 21.49 -14.91 2.26
C ARG A 156 20.72 -14.02 3.24
N VAL A 157 21.01 -12.72 3.28
CA VAL A 157 20.32 -11.76 4.15
C VAL A 157 18.90 -11.50 3.64
N ILE A 158 18.72 -11.46 2.31
CA ILE A 158 17.40 -11.32 1.68
C ILE A 158 16.52 -12.54 1.99
N VAL A 159 17.07 -13.75 1.88
CA VAL A 159 16.37 -15.00 2.23
C VAL A 159 16.02 -15.03 3.71
N HIS A 160 16.94 -14.66 4.60
CA HIS A 160 16.66 -14.59 6.04
C HIS A 160 15.56 -13.57 6.37
N PHE A 161 15.58 -12.41 5.70
CA PHE A 161 14.56 -11.38 5.84
C PHE A 161 13.18 -11.87 5.37
N ILE A 162 13.11 -12.53 4.21
CA ILE A 162 11.86 -13.10 3.69
C ILE A 162 11.36 -14.19 4.63
N GLY A 163 12.22 -15.09 5.11
CA GLY A 163 11.85 -16.15 6.06
C GLY A 163 11.18 -15.59 7.33
N TRP A 164 11.74 -14.54 7.91
CA TRP A 164 11.13 -13.85 9.05
C TRP A 164 9.81 -13.17 8.72
N GLN A 165 9.65 -12.67 7.50
CA GLN A 165 8.40 -12.05 7.09
C GLN A 165 7.32 -13.09 6.75
N LEU A 166 7.73 -14.28 6.29
CA LEU A 166 6.84 -15.43 6.11
C LEU A 166 6.36 -16.02 7.44
N LEU A 167 7.09 -15.84 8.54
CA LEU A 167 6.61 -16.20 9.89
C LEU A 167 5.37 -15.40 10.34
N ILE A 168 4.97 -14.35 9.61
CA ILE A 168 3.72 -13.62 9.84
C ILE A 168 2.53 -14.33 9.18
N TRP A 169 2.74 -15.19 8.18
CA TRP A 169 1.65 -15.92 7.49
C TRP A 169 0.79 -16.78 8.41
N PRO A 170 1.33 -17.48 9.43
CA PRO A 170 0.52 -18.18 10.43
C PRO A 170 -0.47 -17.25 11.17
N ALA A 171 -0.22 -15.94 11.24
CA ALA A 171 -1.17 -15.00 11.83
C ALA A 171 -2.48 -14.89 11.03
N VAL A 172 -2.46 -15.24 9.73
CA VAL A 172 -3.68 -15.36 8.90
C VAL A 172 -4.54 -16.53 9.40
N ALA A 173 -3.92 -17.66 9.78
CA ALA A 173 -4.65 -18.78 10.36
C ALA A 173 -5.22 -18.43 11.75
N ILE A 174 -4.47 -17.69 12.57
CA ILE A 174 -4.96 -17.19 13.87
C ILE A 174 -6.18 -16.26 13.68
N SER A 175 -6.20 -15.46 12.60
CA SER A 175 -7.32 -14.56 12.31
C SER A 175 -8.64 -15.28 11.95
N GLN A 176 -8.59 -16.58 11.62
CA GLN A 176 -9.79 -17.40 11.39
C GLN A 176 -10.39 -17.97 12.70
N THR A 177 -9.76 -17.70 13.85
CA THR A 177 -10.20 -18.18 15.16
C THR A 177 -10.77 -17.05 16.02
N MET A 178 -11.40 -17.39 17.16
CA MET A 178 -11.88 -16.40 18.15
C MET A 178 -10.76 -15.48 18.69
N VAL A 179 -9.49 -15.85 18.50
CA VAL A 179 -8.30 -15.07 18.89
C VAL A 179 -8.01 -13.93 17.90
N ALA A 180 -8.80 -13.76 16.85
CA ALA A 180 -8.62 -12.72 15.83
C ALA A 180 -8.52 -11.28 16.41
N ILE A 181 -9.18 -11.00 17.53
CA ILE A 181 -9.14 -9.68 18.20
C ILE A 181 -7.69 -9.31 18.60
N GLY A 182 -6.84 -10.30 18.90
CA GLY A 182 -5.44 -10.10 19.26
C GLY A 182 -4.48 -9.90 18.09
N PHE A 183 -4.94 -10.07 16.84
CA PHE A 183 -4.10 -9.99 15.65
C PHE A 183 -3.33 -8.65 15.51
N PRO A 184 -3.95 -7.47 15.72
CA PRO A 184 -3.22 -6.20 15.65
C PRO A 184 -2.13 -6.08 16.72
N VAL A 185 -2.38 -6.61 17.92
CA VAL A 185 -1.42 -6.59 19.04
C VAL A 185 -0.20 -7.46 18.71
N LEU A 186 -0.43 -8.65 18.14
CA LEU A 186 0.63 -9.54 17.68
C LEU A 186 1.55 -8.87 16.64
N ILE A 187 0.97 -8.17 15.67
CA ILE A 187 1.74 -7.45 14.65
C ILE A 187 2.56 -6.32 15.27
N VAL A 188 1.95 -5.51 16.14
CA VAL A 188 2.64 -4.40 16.81
C VAL A 188 3.80 -4.90 17.68
N ALA A 189 3.64 -6.04 18.36
CA ALA A 189 4.70 -6.64 19.16
C ALA A 189 5.86 -7.20 18.29
N LEU A 190 5.57 -7.68 17.08
CA LEU A 190 6.57 -8.28 16.20
C LEU A 190 7.50 -7.25 15.54
N ILE A 191 7.05 -6.01 15.33
CA ILE A 191 7.84 -4.92 14.74
C ILE A 191 9.10 -4.57 15.57
N PRO A 192 9.00 -4.23 16.87
CA PRO A 192 10.18 -3.92 17.68
C PRO A 192 11.07 -5.15 17.90
N PHE A 193 10.49 -6.35 17.97
CA PHE A 193 11.25 -7.60 18.10
C PHE A 193 12.21 -7.81 16.92
N ARG A 194 11.79 -7.48 15.69
CA ARG A 194 12.65 -7.53 14.49
C ARG A 194 13.82 -6.54 14.55
N TRP A 195 13.60 -5.36 15.12
CA TRP A 195 14.59 -4.28 15.15
C TRP A 195 15.73 -4.54 16.14
N VAL A 196 15.42 -5.15 17.29
CA VAL A 196 16.37 -5.30 18.40
C VAL A 196 17.32 -6.49 18.21
N ARG A 197 16.90 -7.57 17.54
CA ARG A 197 17.57 -8.87 17.66
C ARG A 197 18.21 -9.44 16.40
N LEU A 198 17.94 -8.91 15.19
CA LEU A 198 18.15 -9.69 13.95
C LEU A 198 18.92 -8.99 12.81
N PHE A 199 19.01 -7.65 12.73
CA PHE A 199 19.65 -6.97 11.59
C PHE A 199 20.47 -5.73 11.95
N SER A 200 21.60 -5.54 11.25
CA SER A 200 22.39 -4.29 11.32
C SER A 200 21.64 -3.13 10.62
N ARG A 201 21.55 -1.97 11.30
CA ARG A 201 20.69 -0.83 10.92
C ARG A 201 20.84 -0.37 9.47
N GLY A 202 22.05 -0.38 8.92
CA GLY A 202 22.31 0.05 7.53
C GLY A 202 21.75 -0.90 6.47
N LYS A 203 21.74 -2.22 6.73
CA LYS A 203 21.22 -3.23 5.79
C LYS A 203 19.69 -3.28 5.84
N LEU A 204 19.11 -3.09 7.02
CA LEU A 204 17.66 -3.10 7.22
C LEU A 204 17.00 -1.89 6.53
N GLY A 205 17.61 -0.70 6.58
CA GLY A 205 17.08 0.48 5.89
C GLY A 205 16.95 0.33 4.36
N ILE A 206 17.89 -0.40 3.74
CA ILE A 206 17.86 -0.72 2.30
C ILE A 206 16.78 -1.78 2.01
N LEU A 207 16.63 -2.77 2.89
CA LEU A 207 15.66 -3.86 2.74
C LEU A 207 14.22 -3.41 3.02
N ASP A 208 14.00 -2.55 4.01
CA ASP A 208 12.66 -2.06 4.38
C ASP A 208 12.20 -0.88 3.53
N ASN A 209 13.08 -0.28 2.71
CA ASN A 209 12.81 0.94 1.95
C ASN A 209 12.03 1.95 2.82
N VAL A 210 12.74 2.50 3.81
CA VAL A 210 12.22 3.28 4.95
C VAL A 210 10.92 4.01 4.62
N THR A 211 9.81 3.49 5.14
CA THR A 211 8.46 4.05 4.95
C THR A 211 8.24 5.38 5.68
N ALA A 212 9.24 5.95 6.36
CA ALA A 212 9.23 7.34 6.82
C ALA A 212 10.64 7.84 7.18
N THR A 213 11.32 8.52 6.27
CA THR A 213 12.22 9.62 6.68
C THR A 213 11.51 10.94 6.40
N TYR A 214 11.29 11.70 7.48
CA TYR A 214 10.67 13.02 7.52
C TYR A 214 11.60 14.15 7.04
N GLU A 215 12.79 13.82 6.55
CA GLU A 215 13.84 14.81 6.26
C GLU A 215 13.65 15.62 4.97
N VAL A 216 12.76 15.22 4.05
CA VAL A 216 12.60 15.94 2.78
C VAL A 216 11.61 17.11 2.87
N ALA A 217 10.92 17.29 4.00
CA ALA A 217 10.00 18.42 4.20
C ALA A 217 10.65 19.65 4.85
N GLY A 218 11.88 19.55 5.37
CA GLY A 218 12.54 20.65 6.11
C GLY A 218 13.42 21.57 5.26
N GLN A 219 14.01 21.09 4.16
CA GLN A 219 15.03 21.86 3.42
C GLN A 219 14.46 22.81 2.35
N ASN A 220 13.25 22.56 1.83
CA ASN A 220 12.66 23.43 0.80
C ASN A 220 11.95 24.67 1.34
N TRP A 221 11.80 24.81 2.66
CA TRP A 221 11.15 25.98 3.29
C TRP A 221 12.13 27.03 3.81
N LEU A 222 13.44 26.76 3.83
CA LEU A 222 14.46 27.76 4.20
C LEU A 222 14.93 28.61 3.00
N LYS A 223 14.32 28.44 1.82
CA LYS A 223 14.68 29.15 0.59
C LYS A 223 13.47 29.75 -0.16
N SER A 224 12.31 29.87 0.48
CA SER A 224 11.17 30.61 -0.07
C SER A 224 10.68 31.66 0.91
#